data_AF-A0A395RMR3-F1
#
_entry.id   AF-A0A395RMR3-F1
#
_cell.length_a   1.000
_cell.length_b   1.000
_cell.length_c   1.000
_cell.angle_alpha   90.00
_cell.angle_beta   90.00
_cell.angle_gamma   90.00
#
_symmetry.space_group_name_H-M   'P 1'
#
loop_
_entity.id
_entity.type
_entity.pdbx_description
1 polymer ?
#
loop_
_entity_poly.entity_id
_entity_poly.type
_entity_poly.pdbx_seq_one_letter_code
_entity_poly.pdbx_strand_id
1 'polypeptide(L)'
;MQFSSTLTALTTALSFAAGASAWAQAADGTWVANNEYHYLYRTGWTAHESCTWRNTEDPREEGTACAYWTNAQGGKASGKCRWWGQPLMRIDCR
;
A
#
# COMPACT_ATOMS: atom_id res chain seq x y z
N MET A 1 -32.31 -32.14 -0.72
CA MET A 1 -32.12 -30.78 -1.26
C MET A 1 -30.67 -30.40 -1.02
N GLN A 2 -29.92 -30.16 -2.09
CA GLN A 2 -28.52 -29.72 -2.06
C GLN A 2 -28.41 -28.29 -1.52
N PHE A 3 -27.36 -28.01 -0.76
CA PHE A 3 -26.76 -26.68 -0.73
C PHE A 3 -25.27 -26.85 -1.05
N SER A 4 -24.96 -26.88 -2.34
CA SER A 4 -23.61 -26.86 -2.86
C SER A 4 -23.11 -25.41 -2.86
N SER A 5 -22.15 -25.14 -1.98
CA SER A 5 -20.97 -24.30 -2.22
C SER A 5 -21.15 -23.08 -3.14
N THR A 6 -21.59 -21.95 -2.60
CA THR A 6 -21.32 -20.63 -3.20
C THR A 6 -20.16 -19.96 -2.46
N LEU A 7 -19.00 -20.60 -2.54
CA LEU A 7 -17.70 -19.94 -2.31
C LEU A 7 -17.38 -19.18 -3.59
N THR A 8 -18.22 -18.19 -3.94
CA THR A 8 -17.96 -17.32 -5.09
C THR A 8 -16.88 -16.37 -4.64
N ALA A 9 -15.65 -16.82 -4.89
CA ALA A 9 -14.43 -16.04 -4.78
C ALA A 9 -14.72 -14.63 -5.27
N LEU A 10 -14.61 -13.69 -4.34
CA LEU A 10 -14.59 -12.27 -4.58
C LEU A 10 -13.39 -12.03 -5.50
N THR A 11 -13.58 -12.14 -6.81
CA THR A 11 -12.62 -11.74 -7.83
C THR A 11 -12.57 -10.22 -7.76
N THR A 12 -11.87 -9.71 -6.74
CA THR A 12 -11.56 -8.31 -6.59
C THR A 12 -10.81 -7.91 -7.84
N ALA A 13 -11.47 -7.14 -8.69
CA ALA A 13 -10.85 -6.49 -9.82
C ALA A 13 -9.71 -5.62 -9.28
N LEU A 14 -8.49 -6.15 -9.35
CA LEU A 14 -7.24 -5.41 -9.15
C LEU A 14 -7.03 -4.55 -10.41
N SER A 15 -7.92 -3.57 -10.58
CA SER A 15 -7.72 -2.49 -11.54
C SER A 15 -6.58 -1.64 -10.99
N PHE A 16 -5.37 -1.91 -11.48
CA PHE A 16 -4.15 -1.19 -11.14
C PHE A 16 -4.23 0.21 -11.74
N ALA A 17 -4.87 1.13 -11.02
CA ALA A 17 -4.94 2.52 -11.42
C ALA A 17 -3.58 3.17 -11.11
N ALA A 18 -2.66 3.09 -12.07
CA ALA A 18 -1.43 3.87 -12.04
C ALA A 18 -1.82 5.36 -11.93
N GLY A 19 -1.46 5.99 -10.81
CA GLY A 19 -1.82 7.37 -10.49
C GLY A 19 -3.07 7.56 -9.60
N ALA A 20 -3.77 6.51 -9.19
CA ALA A 20 -4.75 6.61 -8.12
C ALA A 20 -4.15 6.08 -6.81
N SER A 21 -4.36 6.82 -5.72
CA SER A 21 -4.12 6.37 -4.35
C SER A 21 -4.99 5.13 -4.08
N ALA A 22 -4.43 3.95 -4.20
CA ALA A 22 -5.16 2.68 -4.20
C ALA A 22 -4.68 1.82 -3.03
N TRP A 23 -5.44 1.89 -1.94
CA TRP A 23 -5.33 0.98 -0.80
C TRP A 23 -6.36 -0.13 -0.95
N ALA A 24 -5.92 -1.38 -0.87
CA ALA A 24 -6.78 -2.55 -0.86
C ALA A 24 -6.51 -3.39 0.39
N GLN A 25 -7.55 -3.97 0.96
CA GLN A 25 -7.38 -4.96 2.01
C GLN A 25 -7.22 -6.34 1.38
N ALA A 26 -6.11 -7.01 1.67
CA ALA A 26 -5.90 -8.39 1.29
C ALA A 26 -6.83 -9.34 2.08
N ALA A 27 -6.99 -10.57 1.58
CA ALA A 27 -7.83 -11.60 2.22
C ALA A 27 -7.40 -11.95 3.66
N ASP A 28 -6.14 -11.70 4.01
CA ASP A 28 -5.57 -11.87 5.36
C ASP A 28 -5.87 -10.68 6.30
N GLY A 29 -6.59 -9.66 5.83
CA GLY A 29 -6.92 -8.44 6.58
C GLY A 29 -5.87 -7.34 6.52
N THR A 30 -4.72 -7.58 5.88
CA THR A 30 -3.64 -6.60 5.73
C THR A 30 -4.02 -5.52 4.73
N TRP A 31 -3.78 -4.25 5.07
CA TRP A 31 -3.88 -3.14 4.12
C TRP A 31 -2.64 -3.05 3.26
N VAL A 32 -2.83 -3.12 1.96
CA VAL A 32 -1.77 -3.17 0.95
C VAL A 32 -1.98 -2.01 -0.01
N ALA A 33 -0.99 -1.12 -0.07
CA ALA A 33 -1.00 0.04 -0.95
C ALA A 33 -0.48 -0.30 -2.34
N ASN A 34 -0.57 0.66 -3.26
CA ASN A 34 0.13 0.58 -4.53
C ASN A 34 1.66 0.72 -4.33
N ASN A 35 2.44 0.19 -5.27
CA ASN A 35 3.90 0.35 -5.32
C ASN A 35 4.28 1.67 -5.99
N GLU A 36 3.85 2.76 -5.39
CA GLU A 36 4.02 4.10 -5.91
C GLU A 36 4.61 5.02 -4.85
N TYR A 37 5.27 6.07 -5.33
CA TYR A 37 5.84 7.12 -4.50
C TYR A 37 5.10 8.43 -4.71
N HIS A 38 4.68 9.04 -3.62
CA HIS A 38 3.92 10.30 -3.63
C HIS A 38 4.70 11.39 -2.93
N TYR A 39 4.69 12.58 -3.52
CA TYR A 39 5.26 13.76 -2.91
C TYR A 39 4.26 14.37 -1.92
N LEU A 40 4.66 14.46 -0.66
CA LEU A 40 3.86 14.98 0.42
C LEU A 40 4.08 16.49 0.56
N TYR A 41 3.25 17.30 -0.12
CA TYR A 41 3.40 18.76 -0.14
C TYR A 41 3.41 19.41 1.25
N ARG A 42 2.77 18.80 2.27
CA ARG A 42 2.73 19.32 3.64
C ARG A 42 4.07 19.21 4.36
N THR A 43 4.87 18.19 4.06
CA THR A 43 6.15 17.94 4.75
C THR A 43 7.35 18.20 3.84
N GLY A 44 7.16 18.16 2.52
CA GLY A 44 8.22 18.23 1.52
C GLY A 44 8.94 16.90 1.27
N TRP A 45 8.40 15.79 1.77
CA TRP A 45 9.02 14.45 1.67
C TRP A 45 8.39 13.64 0.54
N THR A 46 9.16 12.70 -0.01
CA THR A 46 8.62 11.69 -0.93
C THR A 46 8.35 10.40 -0.17
N ALA A 47 7.10 9.98 -0.05
CA ALA A 47 6.73 8.77 0.69
C ALA A 47 6.29 7.65 -0.25
N HIS A 48 6.75 6.43 0.02
CA HIS A 48 6.13 5.24 -0.53
C HIS A 48 4.67 5.19 -0.03
N GLU A 49 3.71 4.91 -0.91
CA GLU A 49 2.28 4.97 -0.58
C GLU A 49 1.93 4.10 0.63
N SER A 50 2.52 2.91 0.75
CA SER A 50 2.34 2.06 1.94
C SER A 50 2.78 2.68 3.28
N CYS A 51 3.55 3.77 3.24
CA CYS A 51 4.03 4.52 4.39
C CYS A 51 3.30 5.82 4.63
N THR A 52 2.19 6.06 3.93
CA THR A 52 1.23 7.07 4.28
C THR A 52 0.04 6.44 4.99
N TRP A 53 -0.80 7.25 5.62
CA TRP A 53 -2.16 6.84 5.91
C TRP A 53 -2.91 6.60 4.60
N ARG A 54 -4.07 5.96 4.68
CA ARG A 54 -4.92 5.56 3.54
C ARG A 54 -5.50 6.76 2.74
N ASN A 55 -4.92 7.94 2.89
CA ASN A 55 -5.17 9.16 2.13
C ASN A 55 -3.98 9.58 1.26
N THR A 56 -2.83 8.89 1.34
CA THR A 56 -1.64 9.18 0.51
C THR A 56 -0.97 10.54 0.76
N GLU A 57 -1.47 11.31 1.72
CA GLU A 57 -0.98 12.66 2.02
C GLU A 57 -0.24 12.74 3.35
N ASP A 58 -0.64 11.93 4.33
CA ASP A 58 -0.08 11.99 5.67
C ASP A 58 0.90 10.83 5.88
N PRO A 59 2.17 11.09 6.21
CA PRO A 59 3.13 10.03 6.44
C PRO A 59 2.86 9.32 7.78
N ARG A 60 3.15 8.03 7.82
CA ARG A 60 3.14 7.22 9.05
C ARG A 60 4.48 7.30 9.75
N GLU A 61 4.46 7.06 11.05
CA GLU A 61 5.64 7.09 11.91
C GLU A 61 6.70 6.05 11.50
N GLU A 62 7.96 6.30 11.85
CA GLU A 62 9.04 5.35 11.62
C GLU A 62 8.79 4.01 12.33
N GLY A 63 9.14 2.91 11.67
CA GLY A 63 8.96 1.55 12.18
C GLY A 63 7.54 0.99 12.00
N THR A 64 6.60 1.81 11.52
CA THR A 64 5.23 1.38 11.28
C THR A 64 5.17 0.31 10.17
N ALA A 65 4.40 -0.76 10.39
CA ALA A 65 4.25 -1.83 9.39
C ALA A 65 3.62 -1.32 8.09
N CYS A 66 4.21 -1.71 6.96
CA CYS A 66 3.78 -1.31 5.61
C CYS A 66 3.70 -2.53 4.69
N ALA A 67 2.82 -2.47 3.71
CA ALA A 67 2.70 -3.49 2.66
C ALA A 67 2.26 -2.86 1.34
N TYR A 68 2.77 -3.37 0.23
CA TYR A 68 2.41 -2.92 -1.12
C TYR A 68 2.41 -4.05 -2.15
N TRP A 69 1.68 -3.83 -3.25
CA TRP A 69 1.60 -4.78 -4.36
C TRP A 69 2.82 -4.66 -5.27
N THR A 70 3.64 -5.70 -5.39
CA THR A 70 4.83 -5.68 -6.26
C THR A 70 4.50 -5.84 -7.73
N ASN A 71 3.33 -6.42 -8.05
CA ASN A 71 2.88 -6.65 -9.41
C ASN A 71 1.36 -6.88 -9.48
N ALA A 72 0.79 -6.88 -10.69
CA ALA A 72 -0.63 -7.07 -10.93
C ALA A 72 -1.12 -8.51 -10.68
N GLN A 73 -0.21 -9.48 -10.50
CA GLN A 73 -0.52 -10.88 -10.21
C GLN A 73 -0.76 -11.14 -8.71
N GLY A 74 -0.78 -10.10 -7.89
CA GLY A 74 -1.02 -10.21 -6.44
C GLY A 74 0.26 -10.50 -5.63
N GLY A 75 1.44 -10.27 -6.20
CA GLY A 75 2.69 -10.25 -5.44
C GLY A 75 2.65 -9.15 -4.39
N LYS A 76 3.06 -9.46 -3.16
CA LYS A 76 3.06 -8.53 -2.04
C LYS A 76 4.45 -8.44 -1.43
N ALA A 77 4.90 -7.22 -1.15
CA ALA A 77 6.04 -6.96 -0.29
C ALA A 77 5.53 -6.29 0.99
N SER A 78 6.18 -6.59 2.11
CA SER A 78 5.88 -6.02 3.41
C SER A 78 7.16 -5.73 4.18
N GLY A 79 7.07 -4.77 5.10
CA GLY A 79 8.21 -4.30 5.86
C GLY A 79 7.79 -3.24 6.88
N LYS A 80 8.68 -2.31 7.16
CA LYS A 80 8.47 -1.17 8.04
C LYS A 80 8.84 0.14 7.34
N CYS A 81 8.14 1.20 7.70
CA CYS A 81 8.43 2.53 7.21
C CYS A 81 9.75 3.04 7.77
N ARG A 82 10.64 3.44 6.88
CA ARG A 82 11.95 4.01 7.20
C ARG A 82 12.04 5.42 6.66
N TRP A 83 12.30 6.36 7.56
CA TRP A 83 12.51 7.76 7.22
C TRP A 83 13.98 7.98 6.87
N TRP A 84 14.22 8.55 5.69
CA TRP A 84 15.52 8.95 5.19
C TRP A 84 15.59 10.47 5.17
N GLY A 85 16.32 11.04 6.14
CA GLY A 85 16.57 12.47 6.21
C GLY A 85 17.35 13.01 5.02
N GLN A 86 17.88 14.22 5.16
CA GLN A 86 18.69 14.83 4.09
C GLN A 86 19.89 13.93 3.72
N PRO A 87 20.22 13.82 2.43
CA PRO A 87 19.66 14.56 1.28
C PRO A 87 18.44 13.90 0.62
N LEU A 88 18.02 12.72 1.08
CA LEU A 88 17.02 11.91 0.39
C LEU A 88 15.58 12.40 0.62
N MET A 89 15.27 12.89 1.83
CA MET A 89 13.93 13.35 2.22
C MET A 89 12.82 12.39 1.76
N ARG A 90 13.01 11.10 2.06
CA ARG A 90 12.19 10.00 1.54
C ARG A 90 11.71 9.09 2.66
N ILE A 91 10.54 8.48 2.48
CA ILE A 91 10.03 7.42 3.35
C ILE A 91 9.86 6.16 2.52
N ASP A 92 10.55 5.09 2.89
CA ASP A 92 10.52 3.81 2.18
C ASP A 92 9.87 2.71 3.03
N CYS A 93 9.25 1.73 2.39
CA CYS A 93 8.87 0.47 3.02
C CYS A 93 10.02 -0.55 2.86
N ARG A 94 10.67 -0.96 3.96
CA ARG A 94 11.87 -1.81 3.97
C ARG A 94 11.75 -2.99 4.92
#